data_AF-A0A5K0ZA30-F1
#
_entry.id   AF-A0A5K0ZA30-F1
#
_cell.length_a   1.000
_cell.length_b   1.000
_cell.length_c   1.000
_cell.angle_alpha   90.00
_cell.angle_beta   90.00
_cell.angle_gamma   90.00
#
_symmetry.space_group_name_H-M   'P 1'
#
loop_
_entity.id
_entity.type
_entity.pdbx_description
1 polymer ?
#
loop_
_entity_poly.entity_id
_entity_poly.type
_entity_poly.pdbx_seq_one_letter_code
_entity_poly.pdbx_strand_id
1 'polypeptide(L)' 'ELELEKFITHHLPFSEINTAFDLMLSGQGIRCIINMQ' A
#
# COMPACT_ATOMS: atom_id res chain seq x y z
N GLU A 1 -17.31 15.73 2.47
CA GLU A 1 -16.86 14.33 2.33
C GLU A 1 -15.33 14.31 2.40
N LEU A 2 -14.71 13.27 2.98
CA LEU A 2 -13.25 13.19 3.11
C LEU A 2 -12.68 12.35 1.97
N GLU A 3 -11.74 12.93 1.20
CA GLU A 3 -11.03 12.22 0.13
C GLU A 3 -9.87 11.40 0.70
N LEU A 4 -10.12 10.15 1.05
CA LEU A 4 -9.11 9.24 1.60
C LEU A 4 -8.30 8.52 0.53
N GLU A 5 -8.87 8.36 -0.67
CA GLU A 5 -8.25 7.57 -1.76
C GLU A 5 -6.88 8.12 -2.17
N LYS A 6 -6.70 9.44 -2.11
CA LYS A 6 -5.42 10.09 -2.45
C LYS A 6 -4.24 9.69 -1.55
N PHE A 7 -4.50 9.10 -0.39
CA PHE A 7 -3.46 8.59 0.51
C PHE A 7 -3.08 7.14 0.21
N ILE A 8 -3.86 6.44 -0.62
CA ILE A 8 -3.54 5.10 -1.10
C ILE A 8 -2.64 5.26 -2.32
N THR A 9 -1.40 4.80 -2.18
CA THR A 9 -0.36 4.96 -3.21
C THR A 9 -0.05 3.65 -3.94
N HIS A 10 -0.39 2.52 -3.32
CA HIS A 10 -0.07 1.18 -3.83
C HIS A 10 -1.22 0.22 -3.50
N HIS A 11 -1.49 -0.69 -4.44
CA HIS A 11 -2.35 -1.85 -4.23
C HIS A 11 -1.54 -3.10 -4.56
N LEU A 12 -1.49 -4.04 -3.63
CA LEU A 12 -0.69 -5.25 -3.76
C LEU A 12 -1.52 -6.47 -3.37
N PRO A 13 -1.31 -7.63 -4.00
CA PRO A 13 -1.87 -8.89 -3.51
C PRO A 13 -1.18 -9.32 -2.21
N PHE A 14 -1.85 -10.16 -1.40
CA PHE A 14 -1.29 -10.67 -0.15
C PHE A 14 0.02 -11.46 -0.36
N SER A 15 0.18 -12.12 -1.51
CA SER A 15 1.42 -12.82 -1.89
C SER A 15 2.66 -11.91 -1.92
N GLU A 16 2.47 -10.60 -2.07
CA GLU A 16 3.54 -9.59 -2.15
C GLU A 16 3.66 -8.76 -0.86
N ILE A 17 3.23 -9.30 0.28
CA ILE A 17 3.27 -8.57 1.55
C ILE A 17 4.66 -8.03 1.91
N ASN A 18 5.73 -8.74 1.54
CA ASN A 18 7.11 -8.28 1.77
C ASN A 18 7.44 -7.02 0.95
N THR A 19 6.95 -6.92 -0.29
CA THR A 19 7.09 -5.71 -1.10
C THR A 19 6.41 -4.51 -0.45
N ALA A 20 5.26 -4.72 0.22
CA ALA A 20 4.60 -3.65 0.98
C ALA A 20 5.47 -3.14 2.13
N PHE A 21 6.18 -4.04 2.84
CA PHE A 21 7.13 -3.65 3.88
C PHE A 21 8.34 -2.90 3.31
N ASP A 22 8.88 -3.33 2.16
CA ASP A 22 10.01 -2.64 1.51
C ASP A 22 9.63 -1.21 1.09
N LEU A 23 8.43 -1.01 0.54
CA LEU A 23 7.90 0.31 0.19
C LEU A 23 7.74 1.22 1.42
N MET A 24 7.28 0.66 2.54
CA MET A 24 7.14 1.39 3.80
C MET A 24 8.49 1.81 4.38
N LEU A 25 9.48 0.89 4.40
CA LEU A 25 10.81 1.15 4.93
C LEU A 25 11.61 2.14 4.07
N SER A 26 11.42 2.10 2.75
CA SER A 26 12.06 3.02 1.81
C SER A 26 11.38 4.39 1.71
N GLY A 27 10.21 4.57 2.31
CA GLY A 27 9.45 5.83 2.26
C GLY A 27 8.85 6.13 0.88
N GLN A 28 8.68 5.11 0.03
CA GLN A 28 8.19 5.26 -1.35
C GLN A 28 6.65 5.26 -1.45
N GLY A 29 5.91 5.23 -0.34
CA GLY A 29 4.45 5.26 -0.32
C GLY A 29 3.87 5.87 0.96
N ILE A 30 2.59 6.28 0.90
CA ILE A 30 1.85 6.78 2.07
C ILE A 30 1.06 5.64 2.71
N ARG A 31 0.18 4.99 1.94
CA ARG A 31 -0.52 3.75 2.33
C ARG A 31 -0.47 2.75 1.19
N CYS A 32 -0.43 1.48 1.57
CA CYS A 32 -0.65 0.34 0.70
C CYS A 32 -1.98 -0.33 1.08
N ILE A 33 -2.76 -0.73 0.10
CA ILE A 33 -3.91 -1.63 0.29
C ILE A 33 -3.47 -3.04 -0.09
N ILE A 34 -3.76 -4.00 0.78
CA ILE A 34 -3.50 -5.42 0.53
C ILE A 34 -4.79 -6.12 0.12
N ASN A 35 -4.79 -6.68 -1.08
CA ASN A 35 -5.89 -7.47 -1.62
C ASN A 35 -5.67 -8.95 -1.24
N MET A 36 -6.70 -9.59 -0.70
CA MET A 36 -6.63 -10.99 -0.22
C MET A 36 -6.93 -12.04 -1.30
N GLN A 37 -7.15 -11.61 -2.54
CA GLN A 37 -7.39 -12.50 -3.69
C GLN A 37 -6.11 -13.19 -4.13
#